data_AF-F9WR03-F1
#
_entry.id   AF-F9WR03-F1
#
_cell.length_a   1.000
_cell.length_b   1.000
_cell.length_c   1.000
_cell.angle_alpha   90.00
_cell.angle_beta   90.00
_cell.angle_gamma   90.00
#
_symmetry.space_group_name_H-M   'P 1'
#
loop_
_entity.id
_entity.type
_entity.pdbx_description
1 polymer ?
#
loop_
_entity_poly.entity_id
_entity_poly.type
_entity_poly.pdbx_seq_one_letter_code
_entity_poly.pdbx_strand_id
1 'polypeptide(L)'
;MCVRVRSRVVLAKRVYVLHLRELQQGHEKYVAALAEDSGVRNYKSVREARVAAAAAVRHVYDSSERMARAMSHIYNSLGWWMGQFQVQHKLNRSTCNLQPSVASPAQTAGFGQQVSDLRTDMESLLRFSAAHIAGFNGLYADRLRQAVQAMAKEEAFFTLKENALESFRSVVNAQASAKDLKRVLDDRMEVGCEVERRLGVLKEIFLALKHVAADVVRREEVLLERLAALESAGFGLGSMVAVTNTKDAHRAAEEAGDDANAAYKDIMVSIQGEDAATFHAELGEVGEFEIAGEKCVDDIREERMLLREATRQGQYNFHGFVNWKAVVESLWSKVKRADNIVPSNCYQWKGVRCAELAAHIRHVMDSSDVRRANVEERLTRAIRSLVEVETSV
;
A
#
# COMPACT_ATOMS: atom_id res chain seq x y z
N MET A 1 -13.12 -50.30 36.54
CA MET A 1 -13.36 -49.86 35.14
C MET A 1 -13.63 -48.36 35.03
N CYS A 2 -14.48 -47.79 35.88
CA CYS A 2 -14.85 -46.36 35.88
C CYS A 2 -13.65 -45.42 36.08
N VAL A 3 -12.77 -45.76 37.03
CA VAL A 3 -11.51 -45.04 37.28
C VAL A 3 -10.65 -45.00 36.02
N ARG A 4 -10.61 -46.10 35.26
CA ARG A 4 -9.83 -46.20 34.02
C ARG A 4 -10.36 -45.26 32.94
N VAL A 5 -11.67 -45.30 32.66
CA VAL A 5 -12.32 -44.39 31.71
C VAL A 5 -12.08 -42.93 32.10
N ARG A 6 -12.26 -42.58 33.39
CA ARG A 6 -11.99 -41.23 33.90
C ARG A 6 -10.53 -40.82 33.72
N SER A 7 -9.57 -41.71 34.00
CA SER A 7 -8.15 -41.46 33.80
C SER A 7 -7.81 -41.21 32.32
N ARG A 8 -8.44 -41.95 31.38
CA ARG A 8 -8.27 -41.73 29.93
C ARG A 8 -8.74 -40.35 29.49
N VAL A 9 -9.90 -39.90 29.97
CA VAL A 9 -10.41 -38.54 29.71
C VAL A 9 -9.44 -37.48 30.23
N VAL A 10 -8.91 -37.67 31.43
CA VAL A 10 -7.93 -36.74 32.03
C VAL A 10 -6.64 -36.66 31.22
N LEU A 11 -6.13 -37.80 30.74
CA LEU A 11 -4.91 -37.84 29.92
C LEU A 11 -5.11 -37.16 28.57
N ALA A 12 -6.22 -37.47 27.87
CA ALA A 12 -6.54 -36.82 26.60
C ALA A 12 -6.74 -35.30 26.77
N LYS A 13 -7.39 -34.86 27.86
CA LYS A 13 -7.50 -33.45 28.22
C LYS A 13 -6.13 -32.81 28.46
N ARG A 14 -5.20 -33.50 29.12
CA ARG A 14 -3.85 -32.98 29.37
C ARG A 14 -3.09 -32.71 28.07
N VAL A 15 -3.13 -33.65 27.11
CA VAL A 15 -2.51 -33.47 25.79
C VAL A 15 -3.12 -32.27 25.06
N TYR A 16 -4.45 -32.19 25.01
CA TYR A 16 -5.14 -31.06 24.38
C TYR A 16 -4.81 -29.70 25.02
N VAL A 17 -4.81 -29.61 26.36
CA VAL A 17 -4.50 -28.35 27.08
C VAL A 17 -3.08 -27.88 26.81
N LEU A 18 -2.11 -28.80 26.66
CA LEU A 18 -0.73 -28.43 26.31
C LEU A 18 -0.68 -27.74 24.93
N HIS A 19 -1.35 -28.32 23.93
CA HIS A 19 -1.41 -27.74 22.59
C HIS A 19 -2.27 -26.47 22.51
N LEU A 20 -3.31 -26.36 23.34
CA LEU A 20 -4.09 -25.12 23.45
C LEU A 20 -3.25 -23.98 24.01
N ARG A 21 -2.41 -24.24 25.02
CA ARG A 21 -1.48 -23.24 25.57
C ARG A 21 -0.45 -22.80 24.54
N GLU A 22 0.09 -23.74 23.76
CA GLU A 22 1.00 -23.43 22.66
C GLU A 22 0.35 -22.50 21.63
N LEU A 23 -0.90 -22.80 21.22
CA LEU A 23 -1.68 -21.93 20.33
C LEU A 23 -1.90 -20.54 20.93
N GLN A 24 -2.27 -20.45 22.21
CA GLN A 24 -2.50 -19.19 22.91
C GLN A 24 -1.23 -18.34 22.94
N GLN A 25 -0.09 -18.93 23.31
CA GLN A 25 1.20 -18.24 23.29
C GLN A 25 1.60 -17.79 21.88
N GLY A 26 1.35 -18.61 20.86
CA GLY A 26 1.57 -18.23 19.47
C GLY A 26 0.69 -17.05 19.04
N HIS A 27 -0.58 -17.06 19.44
CA HIS A 27 -1.53 -15.99 19.14
C HIS A 27 -1.18 -14.69 19.88
N GLU A 28 -0.76 -14.74 21.14
CA GLU A 28 -0.28 -13.57 21.90
C GLU A 28 0.92 -12.91 21.21
N LYS A 29 1.92 -13.71 20.79
CA LYS A 29 3.09 -13.21 20.04
C LYS A 29 2.70 -12.59 18.71
N TYR A 30 1.76 -13.21 17.99
CA TYR A 30 1.21 -12.69 16.75
C TYR A 30 0.53 -11.32 16.95
N VAL A 31 -0.33 -11.20 17.96
CA VAL A 31 -1.03 -9.94 18.26
C VAL A 31 -0.05 -8.84 18.67
N ALA A 32 0.99 -9.17 19.46
CA ALA A 32 2.05 -8.23 19.81
C ALA A 32 2.78 -7.71 18.56
N ALA A 33 3.21 -8.61 17.66
CA ALA A 33 3.87 -8.22 16.40
C ALA A 33 2.98 -7.34 15.50
N LEU A 34 1.66 -7.57 15.49
CA LEU A 34 0.73 -6.70 14.77
C LEU A 34 0.63 -5.29 15.34
N ALA A 35 0.77 -5.14 16.66
CA ALA A 35 0.64 -3.86 17.35
C ALA A 35 1.86 -2.95 17.10
N GLU A 36 3.06 -3.54 17.01
CA GLU A 36 4.31 -2.82 16.76
C GLU A 36 4.35 -2.19 15.34
N ASP A 37 3.64 -2.78 14.38
CA ASP A 37 3.86 -2.53 12.95
C ASP A 37 2.61 -2.00 12.21
N SER A 38 1.98 -0.99 12.80
CA SER A 38 0.77 -0.35 12.23
C SER A 38 1.00 0.31 10.87
N GLY A 39 2.22 0.81 10.62
CA GLY A 39 2.56 1.55 9.40
C GLY A 39 2.61 0.73 8.10
N VAL A 40 2.66 -0.60 8.19
CA VAL A 40 2.71 -1.51 7.01
C VAL A 40 1.45 -2.38 6.90
N ARG A 41 0.44 -2.16 7.74
CA ARG A 41 -0.76 -2.98 7.84
C ARG A 41 -1.60 -3.03 6.56
N ASN A 42 -1.54 -1.97 5.75
CA ASN A 42 -2.38 -1.80 4.56
C ASN A 42 -1.73 -2.33 3.28
N TYR A 43 -0.47 -2.80 3.36
CA TYR A 43 0.22 -3.42 2.24
C TYR A 43 -0.55 -4.65 1.77
N LYS A 44 -0.65 -4.84 0.44
CA LYS A 44 -1.54 -5.87 -0.13
C LYS A 44 -1.16 -7.27 0.39
N SER A 45 0.12 -7.59 0.37
CA SER A 45 0.68 -8.85 0.87
C SER A 45 0.37 -9.09 2.36
N VAL A 46 0.47 -8.04 3.18
CA VAL A 46 0.16 -8.09 4.61
C VAL A 46 -1.34 -8.29 4.82
N ARG A 47 -2.20 -7.62 4.04
CA ARG A 47 -3.66 -7.77 4.11
C ARG A 47 -4.09 -9.19 3.77
N GLU A 48 -3.57 -9.76 2.69
CA GLU A 48 -3.88 -11.13 2.26
C GLU A 48 -3.46 -12.16 3.32
N ALA A 49 -2.22 -12.04 3.84
CA ALA A 49 -1.73 -12.91 4.91
C ALA A 49 -2.59 -12.80 6.19
N ARG A 50 -3.05 -11.59 6.54
CA ARG A 50 -3.92 -11.38 7.71
C ARG A 50 -5.31 -11.99 7.54
N VAL A 51 -5.88 -11.93 6.33
CA VAL A 51 -7.16 -12.60 6.04
C VAL A 51 -7.02 -14.11 6.21
N ALA A 52 -5.93 -14.70 5.70
CA ALA A 52 -5.64 -16.12 5.89
C ALA A 52 -5.46 -16.49 7.38
N ALA A 53 -4.69 -15.69 8.14
CA ALA A 53 -4.52 -15.90 9.57
C ALA A 53 -5.83 -15.78 10.36
N ALA A 54 -6.68 -14.81 10.05
CA ALA A 54 -7.98 -14.65 10.68
C ALA A 54 -8.90 -15.86 10.44
N ALA A 55 -8.88 -16.41 9.22
CA ALA A 55 -9.60 -17.63 8.89
C ALA A 55 -9.06 -18.84 9.69
N ALA A 56 -7.74 -19.01 9.74
CA ALA A 56 -7.09 -20.09 10.48
C ALA A 56 -7.40 -20.03 11.99
N VAL A 57 -7.34 -18.84 12.59
CA VAL A 57 -7.73 -18.58 13.98
C VAL A 57 -9.17 -19.02 14.23
N ARG A 58 -10.12 -18.57 13.39
CA ARG A 58 -11.53 -18.95 13.56
C ARG A 58 -11.69 -20.47 13.55
N HIS A 59 -11.11 -21.16 12.57
CA HIS A 59 -11.24 -22.61 12.45
C HIS A 59 -10.68 -23.37 13.65
N VAL A 60 -9.51 -22.97 14.17
CA VAL A 60 -8.90 -23.64 15.33
C VAL A 60 -9.67 -23.37 16.64
N TYR A 61 -10.17 -22.16 16.85
CA TYR A 61 -10.97 -21.83 18.04
C TYR A 61 -12.36 -22.49 18.01
N ASP A 62 -13.00 -22.59 16.84
CA ASP A 62 -14.25 -23.33 16.68
C ASP A 62 -14.07 -24.82 17.02
N SER A 63 -12.97 -25.43 16.55
CA SER A 63 -12.61 -26.81 16.89
C SER A 63 -12.32 -26.97 18.39
N SER A 64 -11.60 -26.02 18.97
CA SER A 64 -11.31 -25.95 20.41
C SER A 64 -12.59 -25.91 21.26
N GLU A 65 -13.56 -25.09 20.89
CA GLU A 65 -14.84 -24.99 21.60
C GLU A 65 -15.64 -26.29 21.51
N ARG A 66 -15.70 -26.93 20.33
CA ARG A 66 -16.34 -28.24 20.15
C ARG A 66 -15.64 -29.34 20.95
N MET A 67 -14.30 -29.33 21.00
CA MET A 67 -13.50 -30.24 21.82
C MET A 67 -13.82 -30.08 23.31
N ALA A 68 -13.85 -28.84 23.80
CA ALA A 68 -14.17 -28.53 25.20
C ALA A 68 -15.58 -28.97 25.59
N ARG A 69 -16.57 -28.74 24.72
CA ARG A 69 -17.94 -29.24 24.89
C ARG A 69 -17.98 -30.76 24.96
N ALA A 70 -17.32 -31.46 24.03
CA ALA A 70 -17.26 -32.92 24.01
C ALA A 70 -16.66 -33.49 25.31
N MET A 71 -15.52 -32.95 25.76
CA MET A 71 -14.88 -33.35 27.02
C MET A 71 -15.77 -33.10 28.24
N SER A 72 -16.47 -31.96 28.29
CA SER A 72 -17.42 -31.63 29.36
C SER A 72 -18.59 -32.61 29.39
N HIS A 73 -19.16 -32.95 28.23
CA HIS A 73 -20.23 -33.94 28.12
C HIS A 73 -19.79 -35.33 28.59
N ILE A 74 -18.58 -35.77 28.23
CA ILE A 74 -18.04 -37.05 28.72
C ILE A 74 -17.90 -37.00 30.24
N TYR A 75 -17.30 -35.94 30.80
CA TYR A 75 -17.09 -35.82 32.23
C TYR A 75 -18.41 -35.82 33.02
N ASN A 76 -19.39 -35.03 32.58
CA ASN A 76 -20.70 -34.93 33.22
C ASN A 76 -21.48 -36.24 33.09
N SER A 77 -21.44 -36.89 31.92
CA SER A 77 -22.12 -38.17 31.70
C SER A 77 -21.52 -39.28 32.54
N LEU A 78 -20.18 -39.33 32.68
CA LEU A 78 -19.51 -40.26 33.58
C LEU A 78 -19.81 -39.98 35.06
N GLY A 79 -19.89 -38.70 35.46
CA GLY A 79 -20.26 -38.30 36.80
C GLY A 79 -21.68 -38.73 37.17
N TRP A 80 -22.65 -38.43 36.30
CA TRP A 80 -24.03 -38.82 36.48
C TRP A 80 -24.20 -40.35 36.46
N TRP A 81 -23.52 -41.02 35.53
CA TRP A 81 -23.44 -42.47 35.46
C TRP A 81 -22.98 -43.10 36.78
N MET A 82 -21.85 -42.64 37.33
CA MET A 82 -21.31 -43.17 38.59
C MET A 82 -22.32 -43.01 39.74
N GLY A 83 -23.02 -41.87 39.80
CA GLY A 83 -24.05 -41.64 40.82
C GLY A 83 -25.22 -42.61 40.69
N GLN A 84 -25.76 -42.80 39.47
CA GLN A 84 -26.90 -43.68 39.22
C GLN A 84 -26.55 -45.15 39.45
N PHE A 85 -25.38 -45.58 38.99
CA PHE A 85 -24.88 -46.94 39.23
C PHE A 85 -24.75 -47.23 40.73
N GLN A 86 -24.24 -46.28 41.53
CA GLN A 86 -24.12 -46.43 42.99
C GLN A 86 -25.47 -46.55 43.69
N VAL A 87 -26.45 -45.74 43.31
CA VAL A 87 -27.80 -45.74 43.91
C VAL A 87 -28.53 -47.05 43.60
N GLN A 88 -28.47 -47.52 42.35
CA GLN A 88 -29.24 -48.68 41.90
C GLN A 88 -28.65 -50.02 42.37
N HIS A 89 -27.33 -50.10 42.58
CA HIS A 89 -26.69 -51.36 42.95
C HIS A 89 -26.52 -51.62 44.45
N LYS A 90 -26.75 -50.64 45.34
CA LYS A 90 -26.38 -50.73 46.78
C LYS A 90 -24.96 -51.27 47.02
N LEU A 91 -24.08 -51.19 46.02
CA LEU A 91 -22.73 -51.71 46.07
C LEU A 91 -21.85 -50.67 46.76
N ASN A 92 -21.20 -51.08 47.84
CA ASN A 92 -20.17 -50.29 48.52
C ASN A 92 -19.12 -49.85 47.49
N ARG A 93 -18.68 -48.58 47.55
CA ARG A 93 -17.67 -47.95 46.65
C ARG A 93 -16.45 -48.83 46.32
N SER A 94 -16.13 -49.80 47.18
CA SER A 94 -15.03 -50.76 47.04
C SER A 94 -15.08 -51.60 45.76
N THR A 95 -16.25 -51.96 45.23
CA THR A 95 -16.34 -52.86 44.04
C THR A 95 -16.03 -52.18 42.70
N CYS A 96 -16.21 -50.85 42.59
CA CYS A 96 -15.75 -50.09 41.42
C CYS A 96 -14.20 -50.03 41.32
N ASN A 97 -13.51 -50.31 42.43
CA ASN A 97 -12.05 -50.28 42.57
C ASN A 97 -11.40 -51.67 42.44
N LEU A 98 -12.17 -52.76 42.26
CA LEU A 98 -11.66 -54.15 42.33
C LEU A 98 -11.04 -54.71 41.05
N GLN A 99 -10.89 -53.93 39.97
CA GLN A 99 -10.03 -54.36 38.88
C GLN A 99 -8.64 -53.76 39.04
N PRO A 100 -7.55 -54.55 38.92
CA PRO A 100 -6.20 -54.04 38.89
C PRO A 100 -6.12 -52.91 37.88
N SER A 101 -5.32 -51.88 38.18
CA SER A 101 -4.95 -50.89 37.20
C SER A 101 -4.26 -51.61 36.03
N VAL A 102 -5.02 -51.98 35.01
CA VAL A 102 -4.45 -52.34 33.71
C VAL A 102 -3.60 -51.14 33.34
N ALA A 103 -2.30 -51.45 33.22
CA ALA A 103 -1.16 -50.61 32.89
C ALA A 103 -1.44 -49.11 32.93
N SER A 104 -0.72 -48.39 33.81
CA SER A 104 -0.54 -46.94 33.66
C SER A 104 -0.45 -46.61 32.17
N PRO A 105 -1.43 -45.87 31.61
CA PRO A 105 -1.40 -45.47 30.22
C PRO A 105 -0.01 -44.94 29.91
N ALA A 106 0.60 -45.41 28.81
CA ALA A 106 1.87 -44.84 28.36
C ALA A 106 1.66 -43.32 28.25
N GLN A 107 2.28 -42.56 29.15
CA GLN A 107 2.11 -41.10 29.23
C GLN A 107 2.60 -40.40 27.94
N THR A 108 3.24 -41.16 27.06
CA THR A 108 3.78 -40.77 25.75
C THR A 108 2.81 -40.96 24.58
N ALA A 109 1.63 -41.56 24.78
CA ALA A 109 0.69 -41.79 23.68
C ALA A 109 -0.05 -40.49 23.27
N GLY A 110 -0.10 -40.22 21.97
CA GLY A 110 -0.76 -39.06 21.37
C GLY A 110 -2.28 -39.03 21.54
N PHE A 111 -2.92 -37.90 21.23
CA PHE A 111 -4.34 -37.66 21.48
C PHE A 111 -5.26 -38.72 20.85
N GLY A 112 -5.07 -39.04 19.56
CA GLY A 112 -5.87 -40.04 18.86
C GLY A 112 -5.82 -41.41 19.52
N GLN A 113 -4.64 -41.83 20.00
CA GLN A 113 -4.48 -43.07 20.76
C GLN A 113 -5.25 -43.03 22.09
N GLN A 114 -5.17 -41.91 22.83
CA GLN A 114 -5.92 -41.76 24.09
C GLN A 114 -7.44 -41.81 23.88
N VAL A 115 -7.95 -41.25 22.76
CA VAL A 115 -9.38 -41.31 22.43
C VAL A 115 -9.80 -42.71 21.98
N SER A 116 -8.95 -43.42 21.23
CA SER A 116 -9.20 -44.82 20.85
C SER A 116 -9.24 -45.75 22.08
N ASP A 117 -8.29 -45.58 23.00
CA ASP A 117 -8.24 -46.29 24.26
C ASP A 117 -9.47 -45.95 25.13
N LEU A 118 -9.83 -44.66 25.21
CA LEU A 118 -11.04 -44.20 25.91
C LEU A 118 -12.29 -44.88 25.36
N ARG A 119 -12.46 -44.95 24.04
CA ARG A 119 -13.59 -45.63 23.40
C ARG A 119 -13.67 -47.10 23.79
N THR A 120 -12.52 -47.79 23.80
CA THR A 120 -12.45 -49.22 24.15
C THR A 120 -12.80 -49.47 25.62
N ASP A 121 -12.21 -48.68 26.53
CA ASP A 121 -12.49 -48.76 27.96
C ASP A 121 -13.94 -48.35 28.28
N MET A 122 -14.50 -47.38 27.55
CA MET A 122 -15.89 -46.93 27.66
C MET A 122 -16.87 -48.03 27.21
N GLU A 123 -16.68 -48.64 26.05
CA GLU A 123 -17.56 -49.73 25.59
C GLU A 123 -17.54 -50.92 26.57
N SER A 124 -16.37 -51.22 27.14
CA SER A 124 -16.25 -52.25 28.18
C SER A 124 -17.07 -51.88 29.42
N LEU A 125 -17.03 -50.61 29.85
CA LEU A 125 -17.85 -50.11 30.97
C LEU A 125 -19.35 -50.16 30.66
N LEU A 126 -19.77 -49.79 29.45
CA LEU A 126 -21.17 -49.81 29.02
C LEU A 126 -21.71 -51.25 28.98
N ARG A 127 -20.96 -52.20 28.43
CA ARG A 127 -21.33 -53.63 28.43
C ARG A 127 -21.50 -54.18 29.84
N PHE A 128 -20.55 -53.85 30.73
CA PHE A 128 -20.65 -54.24 32.14
C PHE A 128 -21.92 -53.66 32.77
N SER A 129 -22.20 -52.38 32.56
CA SER A 129 -23.38 -51.71 33.13
C SER A 129 -24.70 -52.30 32.64
N ALA A 130 -24.80 -52.59 31.34
CA ALA A 130 -26.00 -53.15 30.72
C ALA A 130 -26.33 -54.57 31.22
N ALA A 131 -25.31 -55.35 31.58
CA ALA A 131 -25.51 -56.68 32.16
C ALA A 131 -26.08 -56.63 33.58
N HIS A 132 -25.96 -55.50 34.27
CA HIS A 132 -26.31 -55.37 35.68
C HIS A 132 -27.48 -54.40 35.94
N ILE A 133 -27.77 -53.49 35.01
CA ILE A 133 -28.86 -52.50 35.11
C ILE A 133 -29.74 -52.58 33.86
N ALA A 134 -31.00 -52.98 34.04
CA ALA A 134 -31.98 -53.03 32.94
C ALA A 134 -32.28 -51.62 32.39
N GLY A 135 -32.39 -51.48 31.07
CA GLY A 135 -32.67 -50.20 30.40
C GLY A 135 -31.52 -49.19 30.40
N PHE A 136 -30.38 -49.53 31.02
CA PHE A 136 -29.22 -48.66 31.17
C PHE A 136 -28.66 -48.13 29.84
N ASN A 137 -28.51 -49.00 28.85
CA ASN A 137 -27.96 -48.57 27.55
C ASN A 137 -28.82 -47.50 26.88
N GLY A 138 -30.16 -47.61 26.95
CA GLY A 138 -31.07 -46.67 26.29
C GLY A 138 -31.05 -45.25 26.89
N LEU A 139 -30.55 -45.08 28.12
CA LEU A 139 -30.52 -43.79 28.80
C LEU A 139 -29.15 -43.10 28.73
N TYR A 140 -28.04 -43.85 28.68
CA TYR A 140 -26.69 -43.31 28.91
C TYR A 140 -25.68 -43.64 27.82
N ALA A 141 -25.80 -44.79 27.15
CA ALA A 141 -24.74 -45.29 26.26
C ALA A 141 -24.58 -44.41 25.03
N ASP A 142 -25.70 -43.96 24.43
CA ASP A 142 -25.66 -43.17 23.20
C ASP A 142 -25.08 -41.78 23.43
N ARG A 143 -25.39 -41.14 24.56
CA ARG A 143 -24.80 -39.83 24.93
C ARG A 143 -23.28 -39.93 25.10
N LEU A 144 -22.80 -40.98 25.78
CA LEU A 144 -21.36 -41.21 25.96
C LEU A 144 -20.65 -41.52 24.64
N ARG A 145 -21.24 -42.37 23.79
CA ARG A 145 -20.71 -42.68 22.45
C ARG A 145 -20.63 -41.45 21.57
N GLN A 146 -21.70 -40.65 21.51
CA GLN A 146 -21.75 -39.41 20.75
C GLN A 146 -20.67 -38.43 21.23
N ALA A 147 -20.46 -38.30 22.54
CA ALA A 147 -19.46 -37.40 23.10
C ALA A 147 -18.03 -37.86 22.81
N VAL A 148 -17.73 -39.17 22.91
CA VAL A 148 -16.41 -39.72 22.52
C VAL A 148 -16.18 -39.61 21.02
N GLN A 149 -17.21 -39.83 20.20
CA GLN A 149 -17.11 -39.65 18.75
C GLN A 149 -16.89 -38.17 18.37
N ALA A 150 -17.56 -37.24 19.05
CA ALA A 150 -17.32 -35.81 18.87
C ALA A 150 -15.87 -35.44 19.23
N MET A 151 -15.37 -35.97 20.34
CA MET A 151 -13.97 -35.78 20.75
C MET A 151 -12.97 -36.35 19.72
N ALA A 152 -13.28 -37.50 19.09
CA ALA A 152 -12.46 -38.08 18.03
C ALA A 152 -12.46 -37.23 16.75
N LYS A 153 -13.61 -36.67 16.36
CA LYS A 153 -13.72 -35.80 15.18
C LYS A 153 -12.89 -34.53 15.30
N GLU A 154 -12.71 -34.02 16.52
CA GLU A 154 -11.91 -32.83 16.78
C GLU A 154 -10.40 -33.12 16.88
N GLU A 155 -9.92 -34.32 16.50
CA GLU A 155 -8.49 -34.54 16.24
C GLU A 155 -7.94 -33.59 15.16
N ALA A 156 -8.81 -33.09 14.27
CA ALA A 156 -8.50 -32.02 13.33
C ALA A 156 -7.93 -30.76 14.00
N PHE A 157 -8.19 -30.53 15.30
CA PHE A 157 -7.62 -29.44 16.08
C PHE A 157 -6.09 -29.35 15.94
N PHE A 158 -5.38 -30.48 15.96
CA PHE A 158 -3.91 -30.46 15.93
C PHE A 158 -3.37 -29.97 14.59
N THR A 159 -3.99 -30.35 13.48
CA THR A 159 -3.66 -29.82 12.15
C THR A 159 -4.05 -28.36 12.01
N LEU A 160 -5.24 -27.97 12.50
CA LEU A 160 -5.70 -26.58 12.49
C LEU A 160 -4.80 -25.67 13.33
N LYS A 161 -4.25 -26.19 14.43
CA LYS A 161 -3.28 -25.51 15.29
C LYS A 161 -1.99 -25.21 14.52
N GLU A 162 -1.41 -26.20 13.84
CA GLU A 162 -0.21 -25.98 13.02
C GLU A 162 -0.46 -24.97 11.91
N ASN A 163 -1.60 -25.08 11.20
CA ASN A 163 -1.98 -24.11 10.17
C ASN A 163 -2.13 -22.69 10.72
N ALA A 164 -2.68 -22.53 11.93
CA ALA A 164 -2.80 -21.23 12.59
C ALA A 164 -1.42 -20.67 12.98
N LEU A 165 -0.55 -21.48 13.57
CA LEU A 165 0.81 -21.08 13.94
C LEU A 165 1.65 -20.70 12.71
N GLU A 166 1.52 -21.42 11.61
CA GLU A 166 2.16 -21.09 10.34
C GLU A 166 1.61 -19.79 9.74
N SER A 167 0.29 -19.61 9.77
CA SER A 167 -0.35 -18.37 9.30
C SER A 167 0.09 -17.15 10.10
N PHE A 168 0.31 -17.30 11.42
CA PHE A 168 0.90 -16.24 12.25
C PHE A 168 2.30 -15.85 11.77
N ARG A 169 3.18 -16.83 11.52
CA ARG A 169 4.53 -16.58 11.01
C ARG A 169 4.51 -15.94 9.63
N SER A 170 3.60 -16.37 8.76
CA SER A 170 3.42 -15.80 7.42
C SER A 170 3.11 -14.31 7.47
N VAL A 171 2.21 -13.89 8.38
CA VAL A 171 1.91 -12.45 8.57
C VAL A 171 3.13 -11.67 9.06
N VAL A 172 3.86 -12.21 10.06
CA VAL A 172 5.07 -11.55 10.58
C VAL A 172 6.14 -11.39 9.49
N ASN A 173 6.35 -12.43 8.68
CA ASN A 173 7.28 -12.37 7.54
C ASN A 173 6.83 -11.37 6.48
N ALA A 174 5.53 -11.32 6.18
CA ALA A 174 4.95 -10.34 5.26
C ALA A 174 5.12 -8.91 5.79
N GLN A 175 4.96 -8.67 7.09
CA GLN A 175 5.20 -7.36 7.72
C GLN A 175 6.68 -6.96 7.65
N ALA A 176 7.60 -7.88 7.91
CA ALA A 176 9.04 -7.63 7.76
C ALA A 176 9.40 -7.27 6.32
N SER A 177 8.89 -8.03 5.35
CA SER A 177 9.09 -7.73 3.92
C SER A 177 8.46 -6.40 3.51
N ALA A 178 7.28 -6.07 4.05
CA ALA A 178 6.62 -4.79 3.79
C ALA A 178 7.35 -3.61 4.44
N LYS A 179 8.04 -3.79 5.56
CA LYS A 179 8.95 -2.78 6.14
C LYS A 179 10.15 -2.51 5.24
N ASP A 180 10.77 -3.56 4.73
CA ASP A 180 11.86 -3.42 3.77
C ASP A 180 11.38 -2.70 2.50
N LEU A 181 10.17 -3.03 2.06
CA LEU A 181 9.53 -2.37 0.93
C LEU A 181 9.12 -0.92 1.23
N LYS A 182 8.73 -0.61 2.47
CA LYS A 182 8.32 0.75 2.88
C LYS A 182 9.43 1.75 2.64
N ARG A 183 10.67 1.45 3.04
CA ARG A 183 11.80 2.35 2.77
C ARG A 183 12.01 2.55 1.26
N VAL A 184 11.96 1.45 0.50
CA VAL A 184 12.11 1.50 -0.96
C VAL A 184 10.98 2.30 -1.63
N LEU A 185 9.75 2.20 -1.12
CA LEU A 185 8.59 2.95 -1.62
C LEU A 185 8.62 4.41 -1.19
N ASP A 186 9.03 4.70 0.04
CA ASP A 186 9.22 6.07 0.54
C ASP A 186 10.31 6.77 -0.29
N ASP A 187 11.45 6.11 -0.54
CA ASP A 187 12.52 6.63 -1.39
C ASP A 187 12.03 6.86 -2.84
N ARG A 188 11.26 5.92 -3.42
CA ARG A 188 10.66 6.08 -4.77
C ARG A 188 9.66 7.23 -4.83
N MET A 189 8.83 7.37 -3.80
CA MET A 189 7.83 8.44 -3.68
C MET A 189 8.51 9.80 -3.55
N GLU A 190 9.57 9.91 -2.76
CA GLU A 190 10.37 11.14 -2.64
C GLU A 190 10.92 11.56 -4.01
N VAL A 191 11.49 10.62 -4.76
CA VAL A 191 11.98 10.89 -6.13
C VAL A 191 10.85 11.26 -7.08
N GLY A 192 9.74 10.53 -7.06
CA GLY A 192 8.56 10.84 -7.87
C GLY A 192 8.04 12.25 -7.60
N CYS A 193 7.84 12.60 -6.33
CA CYS A 193 7.39 13.93 -5.93
C CYS A 193 8.39 15.03 -6.32
N GLU A 194 9.69 14.79 -6.16
CA GLU A 194 10.72 15.78 -6.53
C GLU A 194 10.79 16.00 -8.05
N VAL A 195 10.64 14.94 -8.84
CA VAL A 195 10.55 15.03 -10.31
C VAL A 195 9.30 15.82 -10.71
N GLU A 196 8.12 15.45 -10.20
CA GLU A 196 6.87 16.17 -10.48
C GLU A 196 6.92 17.64 -10.06
N ARG A 197 7.53 17.93 -8.90
CA ARG A 197 7.75 19.29 -8.40
C ARG A 197 8.52 20.12 -9.42
N ARG A 198 9.66 19.61 -9.90
CA ARG A 198 10.52 20.34 -10.83
C ARG A 198 9.86 20.53 -12.17
N LEU A 199 9.30 19.47 -12.75
CA LEU A 199 8.56 19.53 -14.00
C LEU A 199 7.35 20.46 -13.89
N GLY A 200 6.71 20.51 -12.72
CA GLY A 200 5.62 21.43 -12.40
C GLY A 200 6.02 22.90 -12.52
N VAL A 201 7.22 23.27 -12.07
CA VAL A 201 7.77 24.63 -12.26
C VAL A 201 8.12 24.89 -13.72
N LEU A 202 8.81 23.95 -14.38
CA LEU A 202 9.19 24.07 -15.79
C LEU A 202 7.97 24.31 -16.68
N LYS A 203 6.91 23.51 -16.48
CA LYS A 203 5.65 23.62 -17.19
C LYS A 203 5.05 25.03 -17.06
N GLU A 204 5.02 25.58 -15.86
CA GLU A 204 4.43 26.91 -15.62
C GLU A 204 5.32 28.03 -16.19
N ILE A 205 6.65 27.87 -16.21
CA ILE A 205 7.58 28.79 -16.90
C ILE A 205 7.31 28.82 -18.41
N PHE A 206 7.21 27.66 -19.07
CA PHE A 206 6.94 27.61 -20.51
C PHE A 206 5.53 28.11 -20.86
N LEU A 207 4.54 27.84 -20.00
CA LEU A 207 3.20 28.41 -20.16
C LEU A 207 3.24 29.94 -20.09
N ALA A 208 4.02 30.51 -19.16
CA ALA A 208 4.19 31.95 -19.05
C ALA A 208 4.95 32.56 -20.23
N LEU A 209 6.03 31.92 -20.72
CA LEU A 209 6.75 32.34 -21.93
C LEU A 209 5.82 32.39 -23.15
N LYS A 210 4.95 31.38 -23.29
CA LYS A 210 3.90 31.36 -24.33
C LYS A 210 2.94 32.55 -24.20
N HIS A 211 2.53 32.92 -22.99
CA HIS A 211 1.66 34.08 -22.78
C HIS A 211 2.34 35.40 -23.13
N VAL A 212 3.63 35.56 -22.79
CA VAL A 212 4.43 36.72 -23.19
C VAL A 212 4.53 36.80 -24.71
N ALA A 213 4.86 35.68 -25.39
CA ALA A 213 4.93 35.62 -26.85
C ALA A 213 3.62 36.11 -27.51
N ALA A 214 2.48 35.63 -27.03
CA ALA A 214 1.18 36.06 -27.53
C ALA A 214 0.90 37.56 -27.25
N ASP A 215 1.43 38.13 -26.17
CA ASP A 215 1.31 39.56 -25.88
C ASP A 215 2.17 40.43 -26.79
N VAL A 216 3.39 39.98 -27.09
CA VAL A 216 4.29 40.63 -28.06
C VAL A 216 3.63 40.71 -29.43
N VAL A 217 3.00 39.61 -29.89
CA VAL A 217 2.23 39.58 -31.15
C VAL A 217 1.06 40.58 -31.13
N ARG A 218 0.23 40.57 -30.08
CA ARG A 218 -0.86 41.56 -29.96
C ARG A 218 -0.36 43.00 -29.95
N ARG A 219 0.78 43.25 -29.30
CA ARG A 219 1.34 44.61 -29.24
C ARG A 219 1.84 45.08 -30.61
N GLU A 220 2.42 44.16 -31.38
CA GLU A 220 2.84 44.41 -32.74
C GLU A 220 1.66 44.79 -33.64
N GLU A 221 0.54 44.06 -33.56
CA GLU A 221 -0.71 44.40 -34.27
C GLU A 221 -1.17 45.84 -33.97
N VAL A 222 -1.19 46.21 -32.69
CA VAL A 222 -1.56 47.57 -32.25
C VAL A 222 -0.60 48.64 -32.78
N LEU A 223 0.70 48.34 -32.88
CA LEU A 223 1.69 49.28 -33.41
C LEU A 223 1.57 49.44 -34.91
N LEU A 224 1.30 48.36 -35.64
CA LEU A 224 1.02 48.42 -37.08
C LEU A 224 -0.23 49.28 -37.37
N GLU A 225 -1.30 49.12 -36.61
CA GLU A 225 -2.51 49.96 -36.75
C GLU A 225 -2.21 51.45 -36.52
N ARG A 226 -1.39 51.77 -35.50
CA ARG A 226 -0.97 53.15 -35.21
C ARG A 226 -0.09 53.73 -36.31
N LEU A 227 0.87 52.95 -36.82
CA LEU A 227 1.73 53.34 -37.92
C LEU A 227 0.90 53.66 -39.17
N ALA A 228 -0.06 52.80 -39.52
CA ALA A 228 -0.96 53.02 -40.65
C ALA A 228 -1.81 54.29 -40.46
N ALA A 229 -2.29 54.55 -39.24
CA ALA A 229 -3.02 55.77 -38.92
C ALA A 229 -2.15 57.04 -39.08
N LEU A 230 -0.89 57.01 -38.61
CA LEU A 230 0.05 58.13 -38.74
C LEU A 230 0.50 58.39 -40.18
N GLU A 231 0.67 57.32 -40.97
CA GLU A 231 0.87 57.44 -42.42
C GLU A 231 -0.32 58.12 -43.09
N SER A 232 -1.55 57.69 -42.77
CA SER A 232 -2.77 58.30 -43.32
C SER A 232 -2.94 59.77 -42.93
N ALA A 233 -2.38 60.17 -41.78
CA ALA A 233 -2.39 61.54 -41.27
C ALA A 233 -1.19 62.39 -41.76
N GLY A 234 -0.28 61.83 -42.56
CA GLY A 234 0.82 62.56 -43.21
C GLY A 234 2.10 62.71 -42.38
N PHE A 235 2.28 61.96 -41.28
CA PHE A 235 3.45 62.05 -40.40
C PHE A 235 4.58 61.02 -40.70
N GLY A 236 4.50 60.28 -41.81
CA GLY A 236 5.23 59.02 -42.05
C GLY A 236 6.67 59.06 -42.57
N LEU A 237 7.59 59.85 -41.98
CA LEU A 237 8.99 59.92 -42.46
C LEU A 237 9.90 58.73 -42.07
N GLY A 238 9.42 57.77 -41.26
CA GLY A 238 10.19 56.61 -40.78
C GLY A 238 9.53 55.23 -40.96
N SER A 239 8.41 55.14 -41.71
CA SER A 239 7.49 54.00 -41.58
C SER A 239 8.03 52.66 -42.12
N MET A 240 8.82 52.64 -43.20
CA MET A 240 9.23 51.39 -43.84
C MET A 240 10.18 50.54 -42.99
N VAL A 241 11.09 51.19 -42.25
CA VAL A 241 11.97 50.51 -41.28
C VAL A 241 11.16 50.03 -40.07
N ALA A 242 10.22 50.85 -39.59
CA ALA A 242 9.34 50.48 -38.49
C ALA A 242 8.41 49.29 -38.82
N VAL A 243 7.90 49.22 -40.06
CA VAL A 243 7.07 48.11 -40.58
C VAL A 243 7.89 46.82 -40.77
N THR A 244 9.18 46.94 -41.12
CA THR A 244 10.05 45.76 -41.26
C THR A 244 10.42 45.19 -39.89
N ASN A 245 10.79 46.07 -38.95
CA ASN A 245 11.14 45.68 -37.57
C ASN A 245 9.97 45.05 -36.82
N THR A 246 8.74 45.53 -37.05
CA THR A 246 7.51 44.92 -36.49
C THR A 246 7.28 43.52 -37.05
N LYS A 247 7.38 43.31 -38.36
CA LYS A 247 7.23 41.98 -38.97
C LYS A 247 8.29 40.97 -38.51
N ASP A 248 9.54 41.39 -38.37
CA ASP A 248 10.61 40.51 -37.86
C ASP A 248 10.39 40.17 -36.37
N ALA A 249 9.89 41.12 -35.58
CA ALA A 249 9.52 40.89 -34.19
C ALA A 249 8.31 39.94 -34.07
N HIS A 250 7.32 40.07 -34.95
CA HIS A 250 6.16 39.19 -35.05
C HIS A 250 6.59 37.73 -35.26
N ARG A 251 7.37 37.47 -36.31
CA ARG A 251 7.87 36.11 -36.60
C ARG A 251 8.67 35.54 -35.43
N ALA A 252 9.56 36.34 -34.84
CA ALA A 252 10.34 35.89 -33.69
C ALA A 252 9.48 35.56 -32.46
N ALA A 253 8.40 36.30 -32.23
CA ALA A 253 7.45 36.05 -31.15
C ALA A 253 6.58 34.82 -31.40
N GLU A 254 6.08 34.62 -32.63
CA GLU A 254 5.35 33.40 -33.00
C GLU A 254 6.21 32.14 -32.82
N GLU A 255 7.42 32.12 -33.38
CA GLU A 255 8.31 30.97 -33.25
C GLU A 255 8.68 30.70 -31.77
N ALA A 256 8.85 31.75 -30.96
CA ALA A 256 9.09 31.61 -29.53
C ALA A 256 7.86 31.03 -28.80
N GLY A 257 6.65 31.42 -29.20
CA GLY A 257 5.40 30.87 -28.68
C GLY A 257 5.21 29.40 -29.02
N ASP A 258 5.54 29.00 -30.25
CA ASP A 258 5.50 27.61 -30.70
C ASP A 258 6.52 26.74 -29.97
N ASP A 259 7.77 27.19 -29.84
CA ASP A 259 8.81 26.49 -29.08
C ASP A 259 8.42 26.31 -27.60
N ALA A 260 7.87 27.36 -26.98
CA ALA A 260 7.40 27.29 -25.59
C ALA A 260 6.22 26.31 -25.43
N ASN A 261 5.30 26.30 -26.39
CA ASN A 261 4.16 25.38 -26.38
C ASN A 261 4.58 23.92 -26.62
N ALA A 262 5.55 23.68 -27.50
CA ALA A 262 6.13 22.36 -27.71
C ALA A 262 6.80 21.85 -26.41
N ALA A 263 7.64 22.67 -25.78
CA ALA A 263 8.27 22.32 -24.50
C ALA A 263 7.25 22.02 -23.39
N TYR A 264 6.19 22.84 -23.29
CA TYR A 264 5.08 22.58 -22.37
C TYR A 264 4.45 21.20 -22.59
N LYS A 265 4.18 20.84 -23.85
CA LYS A 265 3.58 19.54 -24.19
C LYS A 265 4.53 18.39 -23.87
N ASP A 266 5.81 18.49 -24.23
CA ASP A 266 6.82 17.48 -23.95
C ASP A 266 6.89 17.18 -22.44
N ILE A 267 6.92 18.23 -21.60
CA ILE A 267 6.91 18.10 -20.13
C ILE A 267 5.62 17.43 -19.65
N MET A 268 4.47 17.81 -20.20
CA MET A 268 3.18 17.24 -19.82
C MET A 268 3.07 15.75 -20.17
N VAL A 269 3.62 15.33 -21.32
CA VAL A 269 3.69 13.92 -21.71
C VAL A 269 4.52 13.12 -20.70
N SER A 270 5.66 13.65 -20.25
CA SER A 270 6.49 12.98 -19.23
C SER A 270 5.79 12.85 -17.86
N ILE A 271 4.89 13.78 -17.52
CA ILE A 271 4.10 13.75 -16.27
C ILE A 271 2.88 12.83 -16.40
N GLN A 272 2.04 13.04 -17.42
CA GLN A 272 0.68 12.50 -17.49
C GLN A 272 0.54 11.27 -18.39
N GLY A 273 1.47 11.06 -19.33
CA GLY A 273 1.48 9.92 -20.24
C GLY A 273 0.38 10.01 -21.30
N GLU A 274 0.77 10.22 -22.56
CA GLU A 274 -0.15 10.05 -23.69
C GLU A 274 0.25 8.86 -24.59
N ASP A 275 1.55 8.50 -24.71
CA ASP A 275 2.02 7.31 -25.45
C ASP A 275 3.44 6.81 -25.03
N ALA A 276 4.05 7.41 -24.00
CA ALA A 276 5.38 7.09 -23.50
C ALA A 276 5.35 6.63 -22.03
N ALA A 277 6.35 5.88 -21.59
CA ALA A 277 6.51 5.53 -20.18
C ALA A 277 6.60 6.82 -19.35
N THR A 278 5.62 7.05 -18.49
CA THR A 278 5.62 8.17 -17.54
C THR A 278 6.72 7.98 -16.52
N PHE A 279 7.16 9.05 -15.86
CA PHE A 279 8.08 8.91 -14.72
C PHE A 279 7.51 7.98 -13.63
N HIS A 280 6.19 7.94 -13.47
CA HIS A 280 5.51 6.98 -12.59
C HIS A 280 5.71 5.53 -13.02
N ALA A 281 5.58 5.23 -14.32
CA ALA A 281 5.84 3.89 -14.86
C ALA A 281 7.32 3.49 -14.70
N GLU A 282 8.25 4.43 -14.89
CA GLU A 282 9.69 4.19 -14.73
C GLU A 282 10.11 3.98 -13.26
N LEU A 283 9.41 4.59 -12.30
CA LEU A 283 9.55 4.33 -10.86
C LEU A 283 8.94 2.98 -10.43
N GLY A 284 8.27 2.31 -11.36
CA GLY A 284 7.74 0.95 -11.29
C GLY A 284 6.30 0.88 -10.81
N GLU A 285 5.49 0.05 -11.48
CA GLU A 285 4.14 -0.29 -11.04
C GLU A 285 4.19 -1.19 -9.79
N VAL A 286 4.13 -0.59 -8.62
CA VAL A 286 3.62 -1.25 -7.43
C VAL A 286 2.27 -0.58 -7.18
N GLY A 287 1.16 -1.30 -7.16
CA GLY A 287 -0.16 -0.70 -6.86
C GLY A 287 -0.27 0.01 -5.50
N GLU A 288 0.79 -0.03 -4.69
CA GLU A 288 0.98 0.75 -3.46
C GLU A 288 1.53 2.17 -3.74
N PHE A 289 2.26 2.36 -4.84
CA PHE A 289 2.80 3.63 -5.33
C PHE A 289 1.73 4.50 -6.03
N GLU A 290 0.80 3.90 -6.78
CA GLU A 290 -0.34 4.62 -7.38
C GLU A 290 -1.17 5.37 -6.32
N ILE A 291 -1.36 4.78 -5.14
CA ILE A 291 -2.11 5.37 -4.00
C ILE A 291 -1.28 6.45 -3.29
N ALA A 292 0.05 6.40 -3.39
CA ALA A 292 0.97 7.32 -2.74
C ALA A 292 1.32 8.54 -3.62
N GLY A 293 1.27 8.41 -4.95
CA GLY A 293 1.46 9.50 -5.90
C GLY A 293 0.43 10.64 -5.74
N GLU A 294 -0.79 10.34 -5.27
CA GLU A 294 -1.79 11.35 -4.90
C GLU A 294 -1.33 12.29 -3.76
N LYS A 295 -0.29 11.92 -2.99
CA LYS A 295 0.23 12.72 -1.86
C LYS A 295 1.32 13.73 -2.23
N CYS A 296 1.83 13.77 -3.47
CA CYS A 296 2.86 14.75 -3.85
C CYS A 296 2.36 16.21 -3.94
N VAL A 297 1.13 16.47 -3.51
CA VAL A 297 0.51 17.80 -3.50
C VAL A 297 0.78 18.47 -2.15
N ASP A 298 1.89 19.22 -2.03
CA ASP A 298 1.88 20.49 -1.27
C ASP A 298 3.14 21.42 -1.37
N ASP A 299 4.18 21.10 -2.15
CA ASP A 299 5.46 21.85 -2.07
C ASP A 299 5.78 22.84 -3.21
N ILE A 300 4.81 23.13 -4.09
CA ILE A 300 4.94 24.15 -5.18
C ILE A 300 3.79 25.16 -5.22
N ARG A 301 2.99 25.22 -4.15
CA ARG A 301 1.84 26.12 -4.10
C ARG A 301 2.26 27.58 -4.17
N GLU A 302 3.37 27.95 -3.53
CA GLU A 302 3.92 29.31 -3.57
C GLU A 302 4.50 29.66 -4.95
N GLU A 303 5.31 28.78 -5.56
CA GLU A 303 5.85 28.98 -6.92
C GLU A 303 4.76 29.04 -7.99
N ARG A 304 3.75 28.16 -7.91
CA ARG A 304 2.57 28.21 -8.80
C ARG A 304 1.73 29.45 -8.55
N MET A 305 1.57 29.88 -7.30
CA MET A 305 0.83 31.09 -6.96
C MET A 305 1.58 32.33 -7.47
N LEU A 306 2.91 32.40 -7.36
CA LEU A 306 3.72 33.48 -7.90
C LEU A 306 3.59 33.60 -9.43
N LEU A 307 3.64 32.47 -10.15
CA LEU A 307 3.45 32.47 -11.61
C LEU A 307 1.99 32.83 -11.98
N ARG A 308 0.99 32.22 -11.32
CA ARG A 308 -0.43 32.50 -11.60
C ARG A 308 -0.89 33.89 -11.19
N GLU A 309 -0.32 34.45 -10.13
CA GLU A 309 -0.59 35.82 -9.68
C GLU A 309 0.04 36.82 -10.64
N ALA A 310 1.25 36.56 -11.16
CA ALA A 310 1.83 37.35 -12.26
C ALA A 310 0.96 37.30 -13.53
N THR A 311 0.30 36.16 -13.80
CA THR A 311 -0.72 36.04 -14.86
C THR A 311 -1.93 36.92 -14.56
N ARG A 312 -2.51 36.83 -13.35
CA ARG A 312 -3.72 37.58 -12.94
C ARG A 312 -3.50 39.08 -12.85
N GLN A 313 -2.31 39.53 -12.49
CA GLN A 313 -1.93 40.94 -12.43
C GLN A 313 -1.56 41.51 -13.80
N GLY A 314 -1.67 40.72 -14.87
CA GLY A 314 -1.34 41.15 -16.22
C GLY A 314 0.13 41.45 -16.42
N GLN A 315 1.02 40.89 -15.59
CA GLN A 315 2.47 41.14 -15.64
C GLN A 315 3.19 40.34 -16.73
N TYR A 316 2.51 39.38 -17.38
CA TYR A 316 2.96 38.74 -18.63
C TYR A 316 2.73 39.64 -19.84
N ASN A 317 3.23 40.86 -19.72
CA ASN A 317 3.09 41.85 -20.76
C ASN A 317 4.46 42.29 -21.28
N PHE A 318 4.41 42.81 -22.49
CA PHE A 318 5.52 43.39 -23.23
C PHE A 318 6.50 44.23 -22.37
N HIS A 319 5.99 45.09 -21.48
CA HIS A 319 6.81 45.98 -20.64
C HIS A 319 7.35 45.31 -19.36
N GLY A 320 6.70 44.25 -18.87
CA GLY A 320 7.07 43.52 -17.66
C GLY A 320 8.15 42.44 -17.86
N PHE A 321 8.44 42.07 -19.10
CA PHE A 321 9.29 40.91 -19.43
C PHE A 321 10.69 40.95 -18.79
N VAL A 322 11.34 42.11 -18.71
CA VAL A 322 12.68 42.24 -18.10
C VAL A 322 12.66 41.93 -16.60
N ASN A 323 11.66 42.44 -15.88
CA ASN A 323 11.48 42.17 -14.45
C ASN A 323 11.09 40.71 -14.21
N TRP A 324 10.25 40.17 -15.09
CA TRP A 324 9.79 38.80 -15.03
C TRP A 324 10.90 37.78 -15.30
N LYS A 325 11.81 38.06 -16.24
CA LYS A 325 12.97 37.20 -16.54
C LYS A 325 13.84 36.92 -15.32
N ALA A 326 14.01 37.89 -14.42
CA ALA A 326 14.74 37.69 -13.16
C ALA A 326 14.00 36.73 -12.20
N VAL A 327 12.67 36.80 -12.15
CA VAL A 327 11.83 35.87 -11.36
C VAL A 327 11.87 34.47 -11.95
N VAL A 328 11.81 34.34 -13.27
CA VAL A 328 11.97 33.06 -13.99
C VAL A 328 13.32 32.45 -13.72
N GLU A 329 14.41 33.22 -13.81
CA GLU A 329 15.76 32.72 -13.52
C GLU A 329 15.90 32.25 -12.07
N SER A 330 15.28 32.96 -11.12
CA SER A 330 15.23 32.52 -9.72
C SER A 330 14.50 31.18 -9.57
N LEU A 331 13.31 31.03 -10.16
CA LEU A 331 12.55 29.78 -10.14
C LEU A 331 13.27 28.64 -10.87
N TRP A 332 13.92 28.96 -11.99
CA TRP A 332 14.72 28.03 -12.77
C TRP A 332 15.92 27.51 -11.97
N SER A 333 16.62 28.40 -11.27
CA SER A 333 17.78 28.05 -10.47
C SER A 333 17.47 27.01 -9.38
N LYS A 334 16.21 26.98 -8.88
CA LYS A 334 15.74 25.98 -7.90
C LYS A 334 15.57 24.59 -8.51
N VAL A 335 15.26 24.50 -9.81
CA VAL A 335 14.89 23.23 -10.46
C VAL A 335 15.94 22.67 -11.42
N LYS A 336 16.88 23.50 -11.89
CA LYS A 336 17.86 23.14 -12.93
C LYS A 336 18.85 22.03 -12.58
N ARG A 337 19.09 21.73 -11.29
CA ARG A 337 20.12 20.74 -10.88
C ARG A 337 19.56 19.33 -10.85
N ALA A 338 19.55 18.61 -11.96
CA ALA A 338 19.08 17.22 -12.00
C ALA A 338 20.00 16.20 -11.28
N ASP A 339 21.17 16.66 -10.79
CA ASP A 339 22.15 15.79 -10.15
C ASP A 339 21.60 15.16 -8.87
N ASN A 340 21.77 13.85 -8.76
CA ASN A 340 21.41 13.04 -7.58
C ASN A 340 19.90 13.00 -7.24
N ILE A 341 19.00 13.37 -8.16
CA ILE A 341 17.54 13.13 -7.97
C ILE A 341 17.28 11.64 -7.77
N VAL A 342 17.90 10.80 -8.61
CA VAL A 342 17.88 9.34 -8.40
C VAL A 342 18.98 9.00 -7.40
N PRO A 343 18.65 8.47 -6.21
CA PRO A 343 19.63 8.22 -5.18
C PRO A 343 20.51 7.02 -5.54
N SER A 344 21.72 6.98 -4.98
CA SER A 344 22.71 5.94 -5.26
C SER A 344 22.25 4.54 -4.86
N ASN A 345 21.31 4.42 -3.91
CA ASN A 345 20.70 3.16 -3.50
C ASN A 345 19.56 2.69 -4.43
N CYS A 346 19.28 3.39 -5.53
CA CYS A 346 18.23 3.01 -6.48
C CYS A 346 18.38 1.58 -7.01
N TYR A 347 19.60 1.00 -7.05
CA TYR A 347 19.80 -0.41 -7.44
C TYR A 347 19.01 -1.41 -6.58
N GLN A 348 18.55 -1.00 -5.39
CA GLN A 348 17.69 -1.80 -4.51
C GLN A 348 16.22 -1.78 -4.95
N TRP A 349 15.84 -0.88 -5.85
CA TRP A 349 14.50 -0.73 -6.36
C TRP A 349 14.20 -1.77 -7.44
N LYS A 350 13.64 -2.91 -7.02
CA LYS A 350 13.19 -3.96 -7.93
C LYS A 350 12.24 -3.41 -9.01
N GLY A 351 12.51 -3.76 -10.26
CA GLY A 351 11.71 -3.37 -11.43
C GLY A 351 12.02 -1.98 -11.99
N VAL A 352 12.92 -1.21 -11.37
CA VAL A 352 13.29 0.13 -11.84
C VAL A 352 14.63 0.11 -12.56
N ARG A 353 14.67 0.72 -13.75
CA ARG A 353 15.90 0.91 -14.52
C ARG A 353 16.52 2.26 -14.15
N CYS A 354 17.19 2.32 -13.00
CA CYS A 354 17.72 3.55 -12.39
C CYS A 354 18.55 4.43 -13.34
N ALA A 355 19.39 3.82 -14.18
CA ALA A 355 20.21 4.55 -15.13
C ALA A 355 19.36 5.22 -16.22
N GLU A 356 18.30 4.55 -16.68
CA GLU A 356 17.38 5.07 -17.68
C GLU A 356 16.51 6.19 -17.10
N LEU A 357 15.95 5.97 -15.89
CA LEU A 357 15.20 6.99 -15.15
C LEU A 357 16.04 8.27 -14.96
N ALA A 358 17.29 8.12 -14.48
CA ALA A 358 18.19 9.25 -14.30
C ALA A 358 18.55 9.92 -15.64
N ALA A 359 18.71 9.17 -16.72
CA ALA A 359 18.99 9.71 -18.04
C ALA A 359 17.80 10.48 -18.61
N HIS A 360 16.57 9.96 -18.44
CA HIS A 360 15.35 10.60 -18.88
C HIS A 360 15.10 11.92 -18.12
N ILE A 361 15.25 11.92 -16.79
CA ILE A 361 15.14 13.15 -15.98
C ILE A 361 16.15 14.21 -16.45
N ARG A 362 17.42 13.82 -16.63
CA ARG A 362 18.45 14.76 -17.14
C ARG A 362 18.11 15.28 -18.54
N HIS A 363 17.67 14.39 -19.43
CA HIS A 363 17.32 14.78 -20.79
C HIS A 363 16.21 15.84 -20.84
N VAL A 364 15.14 15.66 -20.04
CA VAL A 364 14.05 16.65 -19.97
C VAL A 364 14.54 17.98 -19.40
N MET A 365 15.39 17.96 -18.37
CA MET A 365 15.93 19.17 -17.74
C MET A 365 16.88 19.93 -18.68
N ASP A 366 17.83 19.23 -19.30
CA ASP A 366 18.83 19.83 -20.20
C ASP A 366 18.19 20.37 -21.47
N SER A 367 17.27 19.61 -22.09
CA SER A 367 16.53 20.08 -23.26
C SER A 367 15.66 21.29 -22.94
N SER A 368 15.05 21.32 -21.74
CA SER A 368 14.28 22.48 -21.27
C SER A 368 15.15 23.71 -21.05
N ASP A 369 16.39 23.56 -20.55
CA ASP A 369 17.32 24.69 -20.35
C ASP A 369 17.67 25.37 -21.67
N VAL A 370 18.05 24.56 -22.67
CA VAL A 370 18.38 25.06 -24.01
C VAL A 370 17.17 25.73 -24.66
N ARG A 371 15.99 25.11 -24.59
CA ARG A 371 14.76 25.68 -25.17
C ARG A 371 14.37 26.98 -24.48
N ARG A 372 14.42 27.05 -23.15
CA ARG A 372 14.12 28.28 -22.39
C ARG A 372 15.03 29.42 -22.81
N ALA A 373 16.34 29.19 -22.86
CA ALA A 373 17.30 30.22 -23.23
C ALA A 373 17.03 30.77 -24.65
N ASN A 374 16.73 29.91 -25.61
CA ASN A 374 16.38 30.30 -26.98
C ASN A 374 15.08 31.13 -27.04
N VAL A 375 14.02 30.68 -26.35
CA VAL A 375 12.74 31.40 -26.28
C VAL A 375 12.92 32.77 -25.63
N GLU A 376 13.64 32.84 -24.50
CA GLU A 376 13.90 34.11 -23.81
C GLU A 376 14.73 35.07 -24.67
N GLU A 377 15.72 34.59 -25.44
CA GLU A 377 16.50 35.42 -26.36
C GLU A 377 15.64 35.99 -27.49
N ARG A 378 14.83 35.15 -28.13
CA ARG A 378 13.91 35.55 -29.21
C ARG A 378 12.93 36.61 -28.74
N LEU A 379 12.28 36.39 -27.59
CA LEU A 379 11.38 37.36 -26.98
C LEU A 379 12.10 38.66 -26.60
N THR A 380 13.31 38.58 -26.03
CA THR A 380 14.11 39.79 -25.72
C THR A 380 14.37 40.61 -26.99
N ARG A 381 14.71 39.95 -28.10
CA ARG A 381 15.00 40.62 -29.38
C ARG A 381 13.73 41.25 -29.97
N ALA A 382 12.63 40.49 -30.03
CA ALA A 382 11.35 40.98 -30.53
C ALA A 382 10.84 42.19 -29.74
N ILE A 383 10.91 42.10 -28.40
CA ILE A 383 10.51 43.20 -27.52
C ILE A 383 11.35 44.45 -27.77
N ARG A 384 12.68 44.31 -27.87
CA ARG A 384 13.56 45.44 -28.15
C ARG A 384 13.20 46.13 -29.47
N SER A 385 13.00 45.36 -30.53
CA SER A 385 12.63 45.89 -31.84
C SER A 385 11.29 46.65 -31.82
N LEU A 386 10.30 46.14 -31.11
CA LEU A 386 9.01 46.82 -30.97
C LEU A 386 9.08 48.06 -30.06
N VAL A 387 9.92 48.07 -29.03
CA VAL A 387 10.16 49.28 -28.20
C VAL A 387 10.81 50.37 -29.03
N GLU A 388 11.78 50.04 -29.89
CA GLU A 388 12.40 51.00 -30.81
C GLU A 388 11.36 51.62 -31.75
N VAL A 389 10.44 50.81 -32.26
CA VAL A 389 9.30 51.29 -33.06
C VAL A 389 8.37 52.17 -32.24
N GLU A 390 7.99 51.79 -31.02
CA GLU A 390 7.19 52.63 -30.12
C GLU A 390 7.82 53.98 -29.83
N THR A 391 9.14 54.06 -29.68
CA THR A 391 9.82 55.32 -29.38
C THR A 391 9.98 56.24 -30.59
N SER A 392 9.80 55.71 -31.81
CA SER A 392 9.96 56.46 -33.07
C SER A 392 8.63 56.92 -33.68
N VAL A 393 7.51 56.61 -33.01
CA VAL A 393 6.13 56.81 -33.45
C VAL A 393 5.36 57.51 -32.34
#